data_AF-A0A536XA04-F1
#
_entry.id   AF-A0A536XA04-F1
#
_cell.length_a   1.000
_cell.length_b   1.000
_cell.length_c   1.000
_cell.angle_alpha   90.00
_cell.angle_beta   90.00
_cell.angle_gamma   90.00
#
_symmetry.space_group_name_H-M   'P 1'
#
loop_
_entity.id
_entity.type
_entity.pdbx_description
1 polymer ?
#
loop_
_entity_poly.entity_id
_entity_poly.type
_entity_poly.pdbx_seq_one_letter_code
_entity_poly.pdbx_strand_id
1 'polypeptide(L)'
;AKLERVAARDRRAPLAELQSALVDDAALVMLDDAQAPIVVTAPYDQSRERLMYEQALELARTLVPDADYTVEDGAIRLSASAARRLERLIAPLGGIWSARNRREELVTWALEALHFLERGVDYRVEGGRVVFPPPAPGAEEPGPDELELRKLVEVKEGCRLSSRPDVLARLSVPGFFSRYSALAGVCADATGLEQDFWSLYALKTSRAGRLPEPPVAACRIFVTAVAKRAALLDRARQGGAIFAVRSRPEAQALQEALKEVQLDAPIIALPVFQPPAQEAGGELVVAELPLAWRHIAQAAHAYGAHPCSLVLSLEDEAVVRGIGTAWTTLARAAAQHRGELPPRMAQWIARRAQRALERSQRMARQELKARERLLEDLLAVSGPGE
;
A
#
# COMPACT_ATOMS: atom_id res chain seq x y z
N ALA A 1 -18.42 17.24 -13.36
CA ALA A 1 -17.94 17.27 -14.76
C ALA A 1 -17.43 15.93 -15.32
N LYS A 2 -16.29 15.35 -14.88
CA LYS A 2 -15.74 14.08 -15.45
C LYS A 2 -16.55 12.83 -15.06
N LEU A 3 -16.90 12.68 -13.77
CA LEU A 3 -17.79 11.62 -13.27
C LEU A 3 -19.16 11.64 -13.96
N GLU A 4 -19.73 12.84 -14.15
CA GLU A 4 -21.01 13.00 -14.82
C GLU A 4 -20.97 12.56 -16.29
N ARG A 5 -19.83 12.68 -16.99
CA ARG A 5 -19.68 12.16 -18.35
C ARG A 5 -19.69 10.64 -18.39
N VAL A 6 -19.18 9.98 -17.35
CA VAL A 6 -19.24 8.51 -17.20
C VAL A 6 -20.64 8.07 -16.75
N ALA A 7 -21.24 8.81 -15.82
CA ALA A 7 -22.59 8.56 -15.30
C ALA A 7 -23.71 8.96 -16.26
N ALA A 8 -23.43 9.70 -17.34
CA ALA A 8 -24.41 10.23 -18.29
C ALA A 8 -25.29 9.17 -18.99
N ARG A 9 -24.99 7.88 -18.82
CA ARG A 9 -25.86 6.78 -19.29
C ARG A 9 -27.03 6.46 -18.38
N ASP A 10 -27.03 6.86 -17.11
CA ASP A 10 -28.16 6.67 -16.21
C ASP A 10 -28.26 7.83 -15.20
N ARG A 11 -29.26 8.71 -15.40
CA ARG A 11 -29.44 9.94 -14.60
C ARG A 11 -30.12 9.71 -13.24
N ARG A 12 -30.45 8.47 -12.89
CA ARG A 12 -30.98 8.16 -11.57
C ARG A 12 -29.81 7.97 -10.63
N ALA A 13 -29.75 8.74 -9.55
CA ALA A 13 -28.88 8.41 -8.44
C ALA A 13 -29.23 6.95 -8.03
N PRO A 14 -28.28 6.00 -8.14
CA PRO A 14 -28.59 4.59 -7.91
C PRO A 14 -28.94 4.32 -6.44
N LEU A 15 -28.60 5.26 -5.55
CA LEU A 15 -28.93 5.23 -4.14
C LEU A 15 -29.79 6.45 -3.80
N ALA A 16 -30.88 6.19 -3.08
CA ALA A 16 -31.62 7.22 -2.37
C ALA A 16 -30.75 7.83 -1.25
N GLU A 17 -31.28 8.81 -0.54
CA GLU A 17 -30.64 9.38 0.64
C GLU A 17 -30.23 8.28 1.64
N LEU A 18 -28.99 8.33 2.12
CA LEU A 18 -28.43 7.34 3.03
C LEU A 18 -29.00 7.56 4.43
N GLN A 19 -30.01 6.78 4.81
CA GLN A 19 -30.73 7.00 6.07
C GLN A 19 -29.98 6.45 7.28
N SER A 20 -29.63 5.16 7.27
CA SER A 20 -29.01 4.51 8.42
C SER A 20 -27.98 3.45 8.04
N ALA A 21 -26.96 3.31 8.88
CA ALA A 21 -25.95 2.26 8.78
C ALA A 21 -25.68 1.66 10.17
N LEU A 22 -25.66 0.33 10.23
CA LEU A 22 -25.11 -0.44 11.34
C LEU A 22 -23.87 -1.17 10.83
N VAL A 23 -22.70 -0.77 11.31
CA VAL A 23 -21.41 -1.32 10.86
C VAL A 23 -21.02 -2.47 11.79
N ASP A 24 -20.94 -3.67 11.24
CA ASP A 24 -20.33 -4.80 11.92
C ASP A 24 -18.80 -4.69 11.89
N ASP A 25 -18.15 -5.10 12.97
CA ASP A 25 -16.75 -4.87 13.29
C ASP A 25 -16.26 -3.42 12.99
N ALA A 26 -16.96 -2.45 13.56
CA ALA A 26 -16.72 -1.03 13.36
C ALA A 26 -15.26 -0.59 13.59
N ALA A 27 -14.53 -1.25 14.50
CA ALA A 27 -13.12 -0.94 14.74
C ALA A 27 -12.24 -1.25 13.52
N LEU A 28 -12.57 -2.32 12.79
CA LEU A 28 -11.88 -2.69 11.58
C LEU A 28 -12.25 -1.75 10.43
N VAL A 29 -13.55 -1.68 10.09
CA VAL A 29 -14.02 -0.97 8.90
C VAL A 29 -13.84 0.55 9.03
N MET A 30 -14.14 1.11 10.19
CA MET A 30 -14.17 2.56 10.39
C MET A 30 -12.85 3.13 10.90
N LEU A 31 -11.91 2.32 11.38
CA LEU A 31 -10.63 2.82 11.90
C LEU A 31 -9.42 2.19 11.23
N ASP A 32 -9.30 0.86 11.28
CA ASP A 32 -8.10 0.19 10.76
C ASP A 32 -8.02 0.30 9.22
N ASP A 33 -9.11 0.03 8.50
CA ASP A 33 -9.16 0.11 7.02
C ASP A 33 -9.40 1.54 6.50
N ALA A 34 -9.85 2.45 7.37
CA ALA A 34 -10.17 3.83 7.02
C ALA A 34 -8.95 4.69 6.66
N GLN A 35 -7.73 4.17 6.81
CA GLN A 35 -6.48 4.88 6.53
C GLN A 35 -6.30 5.19 5.04
N ALA A 36 -6.80 4.31 4.16
CA ALA A 36 -6.77 4.51 2.72
C ALA A 36 -8.11 5.10 2.25
N PRO A 37 -8.10 6.19 1.46
CA PRO A 37 -9.34 6.71 0.91
C PRO A 37 -9.91 5.78 -0.17
N ILE A 38 -11.22 5.80 -0.33
CA ILE A 38 -11.92 5.20 -1.45
C ILE A 38 -11.60 6.02 -2.70
N VAL A 39 -11.03 5.39 -3.72
CA VAL A 39 -10.65 6.05 -4.98
C VAL A 39 -11.32 5.36 -6.14
N VAL A 40 -12.10 6.13 -6.91
CA VAL A 40 -12.60 5.68 -8.21
C VAL A 40 -11.64 6.16 -9.27
N THR A 41 -11.12 5.22 -10.04
CA THR A 41 -10.19 5.52 -11.14
C THR A 41 -10.77 5.17 -12.48
N ALA A 42 -10.30 5.85 -13.53
CA ALA A 42 -10.56 5.47 -14.90
C ALA A 42 -9.23 5.21 -15.65
N PRO A 43 -9.28 4.35 -16.68
CA PRO A 43 -8.21 4.30 -17.67
C PRO A 43 -7.98 5.71 -18.23
N TYR A 44 -6.74 6.16 -18.20
CA TYR A 44 -6.35 7.42 -18.82
C TYR A 44 -6.06 7.15 -20.30
N ASP A 45 -6.66 7.91 -21.21
CA ASP A 45 -6.32 7.86 -22.64
C ASP A 45 -4.93 8.48 -22.85
N GLN A 46 -3.94 7.61 -22.96
CA GLN A 46 -2.55 7.97 -23.15
C GLN A 46 -2.22 8.31 -24.61
N SER A 47 -3.16 8.22 -25.55
CA SER A 47 -2.85 8.34 -26.98
C SER A 47 -2.22 9.70 -27.32
N ARG A 48 -2.71 10.78 -26.69
CA ARG A 48 -2.17 12.14 -26.86
C ARG A 48 -0.81 12.31 -26.19
N GLU A 49 -0.66 11.76 -24.98
CA GLU A 49 0.60 11.81 -24.22
C GLU A 49 1.70 11.01 -24.93
N ARG A 50 1.37 9.83 -25.42
CA ARG A 50 2.25 9.02 -26.26
C ARG A 50 2.66 9.76 -27.52
N LEU A 51 1.71 10.30 -28.28
CA LEU A 51 2.00 11.06 -29.50
C LEU A 51 2.95 12.24 -29.24
N MET A 52 2.77 12.93 -28.11
CA MET A 52 3.65 14.02 -27.70
C MET A 52 5.10 13.54 -27.49
N TYR A 53 5.31 12.42 -26.79
CA TYR A 53 6.65 11.88 -26.60
C TYR A 53 7.25 11.29 -27.89
N GLU A 54 6.43 10.65 -28.73
CA GLU A 54 6.86 10.17 -30.06
C GLU A 54 7.39 11.35 -30.90
N GLN A 55 6.63 12.44 -30.95
CA GLN A 55 7.03 13.68 -31.63
C GLN A 55 8.30 14.29 -31.03
N ALA A 56 8.43 14.33 -29.71
CA ALA A 56 9.63 14.84 -29.04
C ALA A 56 10.89 14.03 -29.42
N LEU A 57 10.79 12.70 -29.41
CA LEU A 57 11.88 11.80 -29.80
C LEU A 57 12.23 11.93 -31.28
N GLU A 58 11.23 12.07 -32.17
CA GLU A 58 11.47 12.33 -33.58
C GLU A 58 12.21 13.65 -33.80
N LEU A 59 11.76 14.73 -33.17
CA LEU A 59 12.41 16.04 -33.24
C LEU A 59 13.85 15.98 -32.72
N ALA A 60 14.06 15.35 -31.57
CA ALA A 60 15.39 15.17 -30.96
C ALA A 60 16.34 14.43 -31.92
N ARG A 61 15.88 13.38 -32.59
CA ARG A 61 16.67 12.63 -33.60
C ARG A 61 17.06 13.46 -34.82
N THR A 62 16.37 14.56 -35.11
CA THR A 62 16.72 15.45 -36.24
C THR A 62 17.82 16.47 -35.91
N LEU A 63 18.12 16.65 -34.62
CA LEU A 63 19.11 17.62 -34.15
C LEU A 63 20.52 17.01 -34.21
N VAL A 64 21.50 17.84 -34.58
CA VAL A 64 22.89 17.41 -34.75
C VAL A 64 23.73 17.84 -33.55
N PRO A 65 24.52 16.92 -32.92
CA PRO A 65 25.47 17.28 -31.88
C PRO A 65 26.44 18.39 -32.35
N ASP A 66 26.87 19.26 -31.44
CA ASP A 66 27.80 20.37 -31.65
C ASP A 66 27.30 21.50 -32.58
N ALA A 67 26.20 21.31 -33.30
CA ALA A 67 25.55 22.33 -34.12
C ALA A 67 24.22 22.80 -33.53
N ASP A 68 23.38 21.85 -33.11
CA ASP A 68 22.05 22.10 -32.57
C ASP A 68 22.01 22.01 -31.05
N TYR A 69 22.89 21.22 -30.43
CA TYR A 69 22.99 21.14 -28.97
C TYR A 69 24.39 20.74 -28.53
N THR A 70 24.75 21.10 -27.29
CA THR A 70 25.97 20.64 -26.63
C THR A 70 25.63 19.79 -25.41
N VAL A 71 26.54 18.89 -25.07
CA VAL A 71 26.48 18.06 -23.87
C VAL A 71 27.57 18.55 -22.92
N GLU A 72 27.18 19.24 -21.85
CA GLU A 72 28.09 19.86 -20.88
C GLU A 72 27.64 19.48 -19.46
N ASP A 73 28.58 18.99 -18.64
CA ASP A 73 28.34 18.62 -17.24
C ASP A 73 27.16 17.65 -17.00
N GLY A 74 26.91 16.75 -17.96
CA GLY A 74 25.78 15.80 -17.89
C GLY A 74 24.41 16.43 -18.15
N ALA A 75 24.38 17.63 -18.73
CA ALA A 75 23.17 18.32 -19.16
C ALA A 75 23.23 18.62 -20.66
N ILE A 76 22.06 18.69 -21.29
CA ILE A 76 21.93 19.04 -22.71
C ILE A 76 21.50 20.49 -22.84
N ARG A 77 22.22 21.26 -23.67
CA ARG A 77 21.92 22.67 -23.94
C ARG A 77 21.61 22.87 -25.42
N LEU A 78 20.39 23.33 -25.71
CA LEU A 78 19.98 23.67 -27.07
C LEU A 78 20.63 24.98 -27.52
N SER A 79 21.09 25.02 -28.77
CA SER A 79 21.60 26.25 -29.39
C SER A 79 20.47 27.15 -29.90
N ALA A 80 20.76 28.44 -30.09
CA ALA A 80 19.79 29.38 -30.66
C ALA A 80 19.40 29.04 -32.12
N SER A 81 20.25 28.33 -32.86
CA SER A 81 19.91 27.77 -34.17
C SER A 81 18.92 26.61 -34.06
N ALA A 82 19.10 25.72 -33.09
CA ALA A 82 18.16 24.62 -32.83
C ALA A 82 16.78 25.15 -32.42
N ALA A 83 16.71 26.14 -31.53
CA ALA A 83 15.44 26.74 -31.11
C ALA A 83 14.63 27.29 -32.31
N ARG A 84 15.31 27.97 -33.25
CA ARG A 84 14.70 28.47 -34.51
C ARG A 84 14.34 27.34 -35.48
N ARG A 85 15.14 26.27 -35.51
CA ARG A 85 14.84 25.09 -36.34
C ARG A 85 13.61 24.35 -35.83
N LEU A 86 13.53 24.11 -34.52
CA LEU A 86 12.38 23.50 -33.85
C LEU A 86 11.12 24.32 -34.09
N GLU A 87 11.18 25.65 -33.92
CA GLU A 87 10.04 26.54 -34.20
C GLU A 87 9.44 26.34 -35.61
N ARG A 88 10.29 26.20 -36.63
CA ARG A 88 9.83 25.93 -38.01
C ARG A 88 9.24 24.54 -38.20
N LEU A 89 9.88 23.52 -37.63
CA LEU A 89 9.42 22.12 -37.75
C LEU A 89 8.07 21.90 -37.05
N ILE A 90 7.82 22.68 -36.01
CA ILE A 90 6.73 22.46 -35.07
C ILE A 90 5.54 23.40 -35.31
N ALA A 91 5.71 24.46 -36.10
CA ALA A 91 4.65 25.40 -36.48
C ALA A 91 3.32 24.73 -36.91
N PRO A 92 3.30 23.58 -37.61
CA PRO A 92 2.06 22.89 -37.98
C PRO A 92 1.37 22.14 -36.83
N LEU A 93 2.07 21.83 -35.73
CA LEU A 93 1.59 20.93 -34.68
C LEU A 93 0.66 21.62 -33.65
N GLY A 94 0.83 22.92 -33.41
CA GLY A 94 0.02 23.70 -32.46
C GLY A 94 0.02 23.15 -31.01
N GLY A 95 -0.92 23.63 -30.18
CA GLY A 95 -1.14 23.08 -28.83
C GLY A 95 0.05 23.24 -27.88
N ILE A 96 0.47 22.17 -27.19
CA ILE A 96 1.58 22.20 -26.22
C ILE A 96 2.90 22.70 -26.84
N TRP A 97 3.02 22.50 -28.16
CA TRP A 97 4.21 22.83 -28.91
C TRP A 97 4.35 24.33 -29.26
N SER A 98 3.28 25.12 -29.14
CA SER A 98 3.35 26.57 -29.37
C SER A 98 4.10 27.29 -28.24
N ALA A 99 4.12 26.72 -27.04
CA ALA A 99 4.82 27.27 -25.90
C ALA A 99 6.31 27.00 -26.00
N ARG A 100 7.12 28.05 -26.20
CA ARG A 100 8.57 27.95 -26.44
C ARG A 100 9.30 27.15 -25.36
N ASN A 101 9.10 27.50 -24.10
CA ASN A 101 9.80 26.84 -23.00
C ASN A 101 9.43 25.35 -22.95
N ARG A 102 8.13 25.03 -23.08
CA ARG A 102 7.67 23.65 -22.98
C ARG A 102 8.17 22.77 -24.12
N ARG A 103 8.22 23.28 -25.36
CA ARG A 103 8.79 22.51 -26.49
C ARG A 103 10.29 22.29 -26.32
N GLU A 104 11.04 23.30 -25.85
CA GLU A 104 12.49 23.21 -25.65
C GLU A 104 12.81 22.23 -24.51
N GLU A 105 12.04 22.24 -23.42
CA GLU A 105 12.11 21.26 -22.32
C GLU A 105 11.86 19.83 -22.81
N LEU A 106 10.74 19.58 -23.49
CA LEU A 106 10.39 18.24 -23.97
C LEU A 106 11.42 17.67 -24.93
N VAL A 107 11.98 18.51 -25.82
CA VAL A 107 13.04 18.09 -26.76
C VAL A 107 14.36 17.86 -26.02
N THR A 108 14.68 18.67 -25.02
CA THR A 108 15.85 18.47 -24.16
C THR A 108 15.77 17.14 -23.43
N TRP A 109 14.65 16.84 -22.76
CA TRP A 109 14.45 15.53 -22.11
C TRP A 109 14.48 14.37 -23.11
N ALA A 110 13.95 14.56 -24.32
CA ALA A 110 14.02 13.54 -25.36
C ALA A 110 15.47 13.27 -25.80
N LEU A 111 16.31 14.31 -25.92
CA LEU A 111 17.75 14.15 -26.13
C LEU A 111 18.40 13.44 -24.94
N GLU A 112 18.08 13.81 -23.69
CA GLU A 112 18.63 13.14 -22.50
C GLU A 112 18.27 11.66 -22.47
N ALA A 113 17.01 11.30 -22.79
CA ALA A 113 16.58 9.91 -22.88
C ALA A 113 17.31 9.14 -24.01
N LEU A 114 17.73 9.83 -25.08
CA LEU A 114 18.50 9.23 -26.17
C LEU A 114 19.99 9.08 -25.83
N HIS A 115 20.59 10.06 -25.15
CA HIS A 115 22.03 10.15 -24.92
C HIS A 115 22.50 9.58 -23.57
N PHE A 116 21.70 9.71 -22.52
CA PHE A 116 22.11 9.38 -21.15
C PHE A 116 21.49 8.09 -20.61
N LEU A 117 20.44 7.56 -21.26
CA LEU A 117 19.76 6.35 -20.82
C LEU A 117 19.93 5.21 -21.82
N GLU A 118 20.77 4.24 -21.45
CA GLU A 118 21.13 3.07 -22.23
C GLU A 118 20.47 1.79 -21.71
N ARG A 119 19.90 1.02 -22.63
CA ARG A 119 19.30 -0.27 -22.34
C ARG A 119 20.37 -1.29 -21.94
N GLY A 120 20.16 -1.96 -20.81
CA GLY A 120 21.10 -2.92 -20.25
C GLY A 120 22.09 -2.32 -19.25
N VAL A 121 22.17 -0.99 -19.18
CA VAL A 121 22.96 -0.25 -18.18
C VAL A 121 22.02 0.41 -17.18
N ASP A 122 21.16 1.33 -17.66
CA ASP A 122 20.31 2.16 -16.81
C ASP A 122 18.92 1.55 -16.59
N TYR A 123 18.45 0.72 -17.52
CA TYR A 123 17.15 0.04 -17.43
C TYR A 123 17.13 -1.25 -18.25
N ARG A 124 16.10 -2.08 -18.04
CA ARG A 124 15.83 -3.29 -18.82
C ARG A 124 14.41 -3.28 -19.36
N VAL A 125 14.15 -4.05 -20.43
CA VAL A 125 12.82 -4.20 -21.02
C VAL A 125 12.32 -5.61 -20.79
N GLU A 126 11.20 -5.76 -20.08
CA GLU A 126 10.59 -7.04 -19.74
C GLU A 126 9.08 -6.99 -19.95
N GLY A 127 8.53 -7.96 -20.71
CA GLY A 127 7.07 -8.06 -20.91
C GLY A 127 6.42 -6.82 -21.53
N GLY A 128 7.14 -6.07 -22.37
CA GLY A 128 6.65 -4.83 -22.99
C GLY A 128 6.58 -3.62 -22.02
N ARG A 129 7.35 -3.67 -20.93
CA ARG A 129 7.53 -2.56 -19.98
C ARG A 129 9.01 -2.29 -19.75
N VAL A 130 9.34 -1.02 -19.48
CA VAL A 130 10.66 -0.63 -19.01
C VAL A 130 10.72 -0.81 -17.49
N VAL A 131 11.80 -1.41 -17.01
CA VAL A 131 12.07 -1.65 -15.59
C VAL A 131 13.38 -0.95 -15.24
N PHE A 132 13.28 0.06 -14.39
CA PHE A 132 14.43 0.77 -13.82
C PHE A 132 14.91 0.05 -12.54
N PRO A 133 16.22 0.09 -12.22
CA PRO A 133 16.74 -0.36 -10.95
C PRO A 133 16.04 0.33 -9.77
N PRO A 134 15.85 -0.36 -8.63
CA PRO A 134 15.31 0.27 -7.43
C PRO A 134 16.25 1.38 -6.94
N PRO A 135 15.71 2.47 -6.38
CA PRO A 135 16.52 3.54 -5.80
C PRO A 135 17.39 3.03 -4.65
N ALA A 136 18.54 3.67 -4.44
CA ALA A 136 19.39 3.38 -3.29
C ALA A 136 18.62 3.66 -1.97
N PRO A 137 18.90 2.93 -0.88
CA PRO A 137 18.24 3.17 0.40
C PRO A 137 18.39 4.63 0.84
N GLY A 138 17.26 5.32 1.06
CA GLY A 138 17.23 6.73 1.47
C GLY A 138 17.29 7.75 0.33
N ALA A 139 17.27 7.31 -0.93
CA ALA A 139 17.09 8.22 -2.06
C ALA A 139 15.66 8.81 -2.06
N GLU A 140 15.55 10.04 -2.54
CA GLU A 140 14.26 10.70 -2.71
C GLU A 140 13.45 10.04 -3.84
N GLU A 141 12.12 10.15 -3.76
CA GLU A 141 11.25 9.73 -4.84
C GLU A 141 11.58 10.52 -6.12
N PRO A 142 11.48 9.91 -7.31
CA PRO A 142 11.80 10.57 -8.57
C PRO A 142 10.98 11.85 -8.74
N GLY A 143 11.68 12.94 -9.04
CA GLY A 143 11.04 14.23 -9.32
C GLY A 143 10.22 14.21 -10.61
N PRO A 144 9.42 15.26 -10.88
CA PRO A 144 8.62 15.36 -12.10
C PRO A 144 9.44 15.14 -13.37
N ASP A 145 10.62 15.75 -13.47
CA ASP A 145 11.47 15.66 -14.66
C ASP A 145 11.98 14.24 -14.90
N GLU A 146 12.36 13.52 -13.84
CA GLU A 146 12.78 12.12 -13.93
C GLU A 146 11.62 11.23 -14.41
N LEU A 147 10.39 11.51 -13.98
CA LEU A 147 9.20 10.78 -14.45
C LEU A 147 8.94 11.01 -15.94
N GLU A 148 9.10 12.25 -16.43
CA GLU A 148 8.99 12.58 -17.86
C GLU A 148 10.06 11.85 -18.68
N LEU A 149 11.30 11.81 -18.17
CA LEU A 149 12.41 11.09 -18.78
C LEU A 149 12.15 9.58 -18.87
N ARG A 150 11.62 8.96 -17.80
CA ARG A 150 11.23 7.54 -17.79
C ARG A 150 10.16 7.22 -18.83
N LYS A 151 9.16 8.09 -18.98
CA LYS A 151 8.11 7.94 -20.02
C LYS A 151 8.66 8.07 -21.44
N LEU A 152 9.61 8.98 -21.66
CA LEU A 152 10.32 9.08 -22.94
C LEU A 152 11.09 7.79 -23.27
N VAL A 153 11.73 7.16 -22.28
CA VAL A 153 12.37 5.84 -22.48
C VAL A 153 11.36 4.75 -22.80
N GLU A 154 10.20 4.74 -22.14
CA GLU A 154 9.12 3.80 -22.47
C GLU A 154 8.67 3.94 -23.92
N VAL A 155 8.54 5.16 -24.43
CA VAL A 155 8.17 5.41 -25.83
C VAL A 155 9.32 5.10 -26.79
N LYS A 156 10.57 5.45 -26.43
CA LYS A 156 11.80 5.11 -27.17
C LYS A 156 11.89 3.61 -27.44
N GLU A 157 11.56 2.78 -26.44
CA GLU A 157 11.60 1.32 -26.53
C GLU A 157 10.28 0.70 -27.05
N GLY A 158 9.30 1.52 -27.47
CA GLY A 158 8.00 1.05 -27.96
C GLY A 158 7.13 0.37 -26.89
N CYS A 159 7.45 0.54 -25.62
CA CYS A 159 6.72 -0.03 -24.48
C CYS A 159 5.40 0.70 -24.22
N ARG A 160 4.58 0.14 -23.32
CA ARG A 160 3.39 0.83 -22.79
C ARG A 160 3.84 1.91 -21.81
N LEU A 161 3.24 3.10 -21.91
CA LEU A 161 3.48 4.17 -20.95
C LEU A 161 3.00 3.77 -19.55
N SER A 162 3.80 4.12 -18.56
CA SER A 162 3.44 4.06 -17.16
C SER A 162 2.36 5.11 -16.86
N SER A 163 1.09 4.69 -16.77
CA SER A 163 0.05 5.59 -16.31
C SER A 163 -0.07 5.60 -14.79
N ARG A 164 -0.23 6.81 -14.27
CA ARG A 164 -1.06 6.99 -13.09
C ARG A 164 -2.53 6.93 -13.53
N PRO A 165 -3.35 6.02 -12.99
CA PRO A 165 -4.77 5.97 -13.33
C PRO A 165 -5.43 7.32 -12.98
N ASP A 166 -6.32 7.82 -13.84
CA ASP A 166 -6.97 9.12 -13.62
C ASP A 166 -7.94 8.97 -12.43
N VAL A 167 -7.73 9.76 -11.39
CA VAL A 167 -8.57 9.73 -10.19
C VAL A 167 -9.83 10.52 -10.48
N LEU A 168 -10.92 9.81 -10.77
CA LEU A 168 -12.23 10.40 -11.06
C LEU A 168 -12.89 10.96 -9.80
N ALA A 169 -12.82 10.20 -8.71
CA ALA A 169 -13.36 10.57 -7.40
C ALA A 169 -12.44 10.05 -6.30
N ARG A 170 -12.42 10.79 -5.19
CA ARG A 170 -11.83 10.34 -3.93
C ARG A 170 -12.80 10.67 -2.81
N LEU A 171 -13.03 9.71 -1.93
CA LEU A 171 -13.85 9.88 -0.73
C LEU A 171 -13.15 9.17 0.43
N SER A 172 -12.99 9.85 1.56
CA SER A 172 -12.49 9.22 2.77
C SER A 172 -13.56 8.29 3.36
N VAL A 173 -13.15 7.28 4.13
CA VAL A 173 -14.12 6.44 4.84
C VAL A 173 -14.94 7.24 5.87
N PRO A 174 -14.34 8.15 6.68
CA PRO A 174 -15.09 9.13 7.47
C PRO A 174 -16.10 9.94 6.67
N GLY A 175 -15.67 10.54 5.56
CA GLY A 175 -16.53 11.34 4.68
C GLY A 175 -17.60 10.54 3.93
N PHE A 176 -17.46 9.22 3.84
CA PHE A 176 -18.52 8.34 3.35
C PHE A 176 -19.57 8.10 4.44
N PHE A 177 -19.15 7.71 5.65
CA PHE A 177 -20.07 7.41 6.74
C PHE A 177 -20.78 8.65 7.31
N SER A 178 -20.19 9.84 7.22
CA SER A 178 -20.83 11.11 7.62
C SER A 178 -22.08 11.46 6.80
N ARG A 179 -22.29 10.79 5.66
CA ARG A 179 -23.47 10.96 4.80
C ARG A 179 -24.71 10.23 5.31
N TYR A 180 -24.56 9.30 6.26
CA TYR A 180 -25.69 8.60 6.86
C TYR A 180 -26.37 9.47 7.92
N SER A 181 -27.69 9.61 7.86
CA SER A 181 -28.44 10.35 8.89
C SER A 181 -28.33 9.72 10.29
N ALA A 182 -28.21 8.39 10.34
CA ALA A 182 -27.98 7.62 11.56
C ALA A 182 -26.86 6.60 11.37
N LEU A 183 -25.83 6.65 12.21
CA LEU A 183 -24.69 5.74 12.17
C LEU A 183 -24.53 5.05 13.52
N ALA A 184 -24.40 3.73 13.49
CA ALA A 184 -24.08 2.90 14.64
C ALA A 184 -23.10 1.81 14.23
N GLY A 185 -22.43 1.21 15.20
CA GLY A 185 -21.50 0.12 14.95
C GLY A 185 -21.34 -0.79 16.15
N VAL A 186 -20.97 -2.03 15.87
CA VAL A 186 -20.62 -3.06 16.87
C VAL A 186 -19.20 -3.50 16.59
N CYS A 187 -18.41 -3.76 17.63
CA CYS A 187 -17.11 -4.40 17.48
C CYS A 187 -16.78 -5.21 18.74
N ALA A 188 -15.82 -6.13 18.63
CA ALA A 188 -15.45 -7.00 19.73
C ALA A 188 -14.80 -6.24 20.90
N ASP A 189 -13.97 -5.25 20.60
CA ASP A 189 -13.29 -4.42 21.61
C ASP A 189 -12.98 -3.02 21.06
N ALA A 190 -13.56 -2.01 21.71
CA ALA A 190 -13.34 -0.60 21.42
C ALA A 190 -12.44 0.11 22.45
N THR A 191 -11.85 -0.64 23.40
CA THR A 191 -11.04 -0.08 24.48
C THR A 191 -9.84 0.69 23.91
N GLY A 192 -9.73 1.97 24.22
CA GLY A 192 -8.68 2.85 23.71
C GLY A 192 -8.91 3.39 22.29
N LEU A 193 -10.08 3.13 21.69
CA LEU A 193 -10.52 3.66 20.40
C LEU A 193 -11.65 4.69 20.53
N GLU A 194 -12.12 4.96 21.74
CA GLU A 194 -13.30 5.79 22.01
C GLU A 194 -13.11 7.22 21.48
N GLN A 195 -11.92 7.78 21.68
CA GLN A 195 -11.59 9.11 21.15
C GLN A 195 -11.49 9.12 19.62
N ASP A 196 -11.05 8.01 19.01
CA ASP A 196 -10.97 7.88 17.56
C ASP A 196 -12.38 7.88 16.96
N PHE A 197 -13.29 7.04 17.48
CA PHE A 197 -14.70 7.01 17.08
C PHE A 197 -15.43 8.34 17.27
N TRP A 198 -15.23 9.01 18.40
CA TRP A 198 -15.83 10.32 18.64
C TRP A 198 -15.32 11.36 17.66
N SER A 199 -14.00 11.44 17.46
CA SER A 199 -13.40 12.50 16.64
C SER A 199 -13.65 12.35 15.13
N LEU A 200 -13.79 11.13 14.63
CA LEU A 200 -13.95 10.86 13.19
C LEU A 200 -15.41 10.68 12.79
N TYR A 201 -16.28 10.24 13.71
CA TYR A 201 -17.65 9.82 13.40
C TYR A 201 -18.71 10.34 14.38
N ALA A 202 -18.33 11.13 15.38
CA ALA A 202 -19.21 11.57 16.48
C ALA A 202 -19.92 10.43 17.22
N LEU A 203 -19.32 9.23 17.22
CA LEU A 203 -19.90 8.04 17.88
C LEU A 203 -19.41 7.92 19.32
N LYS A 204 -20.36 7.75 20.25
CA LYS A 204 -20.05 7.36 21.63
C LYS A 204 -19.92 5.86 21.73
N THR A 205 -18.87 5.41 22.40
CA THR A 205 -18.65 3.98 22.66
C THR A 205 -19.28 3.59 23.99
N SER A 206 -20.04 2.50 24.00
CA SER A 206 -20.56 1.86 25.21
C SER A 206 -20.23 0.37 25.19
N ARG A 207 -19.99 -0.21 26.37
CA ARG A 207 -19.70 -1.64 26.50
C ARG A 207 -21.00 -2.41 26.71
N ALA A 208 -21.31 -3.32 25.79
CA ALA A 208 -22.37 -4.30 25.95
C ALA A 208 -21.76 -5.66 26.29
N GLY A 209 -21.83 -6.08 27.55
CA GLY A 209 -21.38 -7.42 27.98
C GLY A 209 -19.94 -7.51 28.48
N ARG A 210 -19.49 -8.75 28.72
CA ARG A 210 -18.13 -9.07 29.19
C ARG A 210 -17.18 -9.08 27.99
N LEU A 211 -16.03 -8.43 28.13
CA LEU A 211 -14.94 -8.58 27.16
C LEU A 211 -14.48 -10.04 27.16
N PRO A 212 -14.37 -10.68 25.99
CA PRO A 212 -13.69 -11.96 25.91
C PRO A 212 -12.27 -11.76 26.44
N GLU A 213 -11.84 -12.62 27.36
CA GLU A 213 -10.45 -12.58 27.80
C GLU A 213 -9.57 -12.79 26.58
N PRO A 214 -8.61 -11.89 26.30
CA PRO A 214 -7.74 -12.06 25.15
C PRO A 214 -7.04 -13.40 25.31
N PRO A 215 -7.07 -14.29 24.30
CA PRO A 215 -6.42 -15.58 24.43
C PRO A 215 -4.95 -15.32 24.74
N VAL A 216 -4.48 -15.81 25.89
CA VAL A 216 -3.04 -15.77 26.20
C VAL A 216 -2.38 -16.77 25.26
N ALA A 217 -2.05 -16.31 24.07
CA ALA A 217 -1.41 -17.15 23.08
C ALA A 217 -0.04 -17.55 23.61
N ALA A 218 0.23 -18.86 23.67
CA ALA A 218 1.57 -19.34 23.94
C ALA A 218 2.49 -18.77 22.85
N CYS A 219 3.49 -17.98 23.26
CA CYS A 219 4.34 -17.26 22.32
C CYS A 219 5.67 -17.99 22.13
N ARG A 220 5.97 -18.35 20.89
CA ARG A 220 7.22 -18.98 20.47
C ARG A 220 7.89 -18.05 19.46
N ILE A 221 9.15 -17.71 19.71
CA ILE A 221 9.92 -16.86 18.80
C ILE A 221 11.19 -17.58 18.40
N PHE A 222 11.43 -17.65 17.11
CA PHE A 222 12.61 -18.28 16.52
C PHE A 222 13.61 -17.24 16.05
N VAL A 223 14.89 -17.61 16.01
CA VAL A 223 15.96 -16.72 15.54
C VAL A 223 15.85 -16.41 14.06
N THR A 224 15.44 -17.40 13.25
CA THR A 224 15.35 -17.28 11.80
C THR A 224 13.95 -17.60 11.28
N ALA A 225 13.60 -17.03 10.13
CA ALA A 225 12.36 -17.34 9.43
C ALA A 225 12.30 -18.81 8.98
N VAL A 226 13.46 -19.42 8.69
CA VAL A 226 13.58 -20.84 8.36
C VAL A 226 13.19 -21.72 9.56
N ALA A 227 13.69 -21.39 10.77
CA ALA A 227 13.33 -22.12 11.99
C ALA A 227 11.85 -21.93 12.35
N LYS A 228 11.32 -20.71 12.18
CA LYS A 228 9.88 -20.42 12.30
C LYS A 228 9.07 -21.34 11.39
N ARG A 229 9.43 -21.40 10.11
CA ARG A 229 8.74 -22.22 9.09
C ARG A 229 8.80 -23.71 9.41
N ALA A 230 9.96 -24.24 9.80
CA ALA A 230 10.09 -25.62 10.24
C ALA A 230 9.16 -25.95 11.42
N ALA A 231 9.04 -25.06 12.40
CA ALA A 231 8.13 -25.25 13.53
C ALA A 231 6.64 -25.23 13.14
N LEU A 232 6.25 -24.37 12.19
CA LEU A 232 4.88 -24.35 11.64
C LEU A 232 4.56 -25.65 10.90
N LEU A 233 5.49 -26.16 10.08
CA LEU A 233 5.32 -27.43 9.38
C LEU A 233 5.27 -28.62 10.35
N ASP A 234 6.12 -28.65 11.37
CA ASP A 234 6.06 -29.66 12.44
C ASP A 234 4.70 -29.65 13.14
N ARG A 235 4.11 -28.46 13.36
CA ARG A 235 2.77 -28.34 13.94
C ARG A 235 1.68 -28.78 12.97
N ALA A 236 1.80 -28.48 11.68
CA ALA A 236 0.86 -28.92 10.66
C ALA A 236 0.81 -30.46 10.56
N ARG A 237 1.95 -31.15 10.67
CA ARG A 237 2.02 -32.63 10.67
C ARG A 237 1.24 -33.28 11.81
N GLN A 238 1.08 -32.60 12.94
CA GLN A 238 0.32 -33.11 14.09
C GLN A 238 -1.21 -33.02 13.85
N GLY A 239 -1.66 -32.31 12.82
CA GLY A 239 -3.07 -32.14 12.48
C GLY A 239 -3.83 -31.20 13.44
N GLY A 240 -5.04 -30.79 13.04
CA GLY A 240 -5.93 -29.97 13.87
C GLY A 240 -5.38 -28.57 14.19
N ALA A 241 -4.61 -27.98 13.28
CA ALA A 241 -4.12 -26.60 13.37
C ALA A 241 -4.71 -25.76 12.25
N ILE A 242 -5.13 -24.54 12.60
CA ILE A 242 -5.57 -23.49 11.68
C ILE A 242 -4.52 -22.39 11.72
N PHE A 243 -3.88 -22.13 10.58
CA PHE A 243 -2.82 -21.13 10.49
C PHE A 243 -3.40 -19.76 10.18
N ALA A 244 -3.11 -18.77 10.99
CA ALA A 244 -3.58 -17.41 10.81
C ALA A 244 -2.43 -16.48 10.44
N VAL A 245 -2.57 -15.74 9.35
CA VAL A 245 -1.56 -14.84 8.78
C VAL A 245 -2.17 -13.48 8.48
N ARG A 246 -1.38 -12.41 8.50
CA ARG A 246 -1.89 -11.05 8.23
C ARG A 246 -1.59 -10.63 6.79
N SER A 247 -0.46 -11.03 6.25
CA SER A 247 0.04 -10.57 4.96
C SER A 247 -0.05 -11.65 3.87
N ARG A 248 -0.29 -11.21 2.63
CA ARG A 248 -0.30 -12.11 1.46
C ARG A 248 1.04 -12.82 1.23
N PRO A 249 2.22 -12.15 1.36
CA PRO A 249 3.50 -12.83 1.20
C PRO A 249 3.70 -13.97 2.20
N GLU A 250 3.34 -13.77 3.48
CA GLU A 250 3.45 -14.82 4.49
C GLU A 250 2.47 -15.97 4.19
N ALA A 251 1.24 -15.65 3.77
CA ALA A 251 0.24 -16.65 3.36
C ALA A 251 0.76 -17.52 2.20
N GLN A 252 1.32 -16.90 1.17
CA GLN A 252 1.90 -17.59 0.00
C GLN A 252 3.09 -18.46 0.42
N ALA A 253 4.01 -17.90 1.20
CA ALA A 253 5.20 -18.62 1.67
C ALA A 253 4.85 -19.84 2.53
N LEU A 254 3.84 -19.74 3.39
CA LEU A 254 3.36 -20.87 4.18
C LEU A 254 2.62 -21.90 3.31
N GLN A 255 1.80 -21.45 2.36
CA GLN A 255 1.08 -22.32 1.44
C GLN A 255 2.03 -23.14 0.55
N GLU A 256 3.10 -22.53 0.04
CA GLU A 256 4.15 -23.19 -0.72
C GLU A 256 4.86 -24.24 0.14
N ALA A 257 5.25 -23.88 1.36
CA ALA A 257 5.93 -24.79 2.28
C ALA A 257 5.06 -26.02 2.66
N LEU A 258 3.75 -25.83 2.86
CA LEU A 258 2.83 -26.94 3.11
C LEU A 258 2.71 -27.88 1.90
N LYS A 259 2.65 -27.31 0.68
CA LYS A 259 2.59 -28.08 -0.58
C LYS A 259 3.85 -28.92 -0.81
N GLU A 260 5.03 -28.37 -0.54
CA GLU A 260 6.30 -29.10 -0.67
C GLU A 260 6.34 -30.36 0.19
N VAL A 261 5.73 -30.32 1.37
CA VAL A 261 5.67 -31.43 2.33
C VAL A 261 4.37 -32.26 2.19
N GLN A 262 3.52 -31.93 1.22
CA GLN A 262 2.23 -32.59 0.97
C GLN A 262 1.28 -32.60 2.18
N LEU A 263 1.27 -31.49 2.95
CA LEU A 263 0.36 -31.30 4.07
C LEU A 263 -0.80 -30.39 3.64
N ASP A 264 -2.01 -30.75 4.07
CA ASP A 264 -3.18 -29.91 3.94
C ASP A 264 -3.54 -29.32 5.31
N ALA A 265 -3.43 -28.00 5.43
CA ALA A 265 -3.79 -27.28 6.63
C ALA A 265 -4.41 -25.93 6.25
N PRO A 266 -5.53 -25.54 6.88
CA PRO A 266 -6.22 -24.30 6.53
C PRO A 266 -5.39 -23.08 6.91
N ILE A 267 -5.22 -22.16 5.97
CA ILE A 267 -4.62 -20.84 6.17
C ILE A 267 -5.73 -19.79 6.08
N ILE A 268 -5.83 -18.94 7.11
CA ILE A 268 -6.83 -17.88 7.22
C ILE A 268 -6.14 -16.51 7.31
N ALA A 269 -6.79 -15.49 6.76
CA ALA A 269 -6.33 -14.11 6.89
C ALA A 269 -6.84 -13.49 8.20
N LEU A 270 -5.99 -12.70 8.85
CA LEU A 270 -6.34 -11.83 9.96
C LEU A 270 -6.38 -10.37 9.49
N PRO A 271 -7.43 -9.61 9.85
CA PRO A 271 -8.63 -10.03 10.58
C PRO A 271 -9.58 -10.91 9.75
N VAL A 272 -10.47 -11.62 10.43
CA VAL A 272 -11.46 -12.51 9.79
C VAL A 272 -12.68 -11.68 9.41
N PHE A 273 -12.83 -11.40 8.11
CA PHE A 273 -13.98 -10.62 7.60
C PHE A 273 -15.25 -11.45 7.46
N GLN A 274 -15.13 -12.71 7.07
CA GLN A 274 -16.25 -13.62 6.89
C GLN A 274 -15.99 -14.88 7.71
N PRO A 275 -16.77 -15.13 8.77
CA PRO A 275 -16.63 -16.35 9.54
C PRO A 275 -17.01 -17.57 8.68
N PRO A 276 -16.42 -18.75 8.94
CA PRO A 276 -16.77 -19.96 8.23
C PRO A 276 -18.21 -20.40 8.54
N ALA A 277 -18.85 -21.10 7.59
CA ALA A 277 -20.20 -21.62 7.79
C ALA A 277 -20.29 -22.73 8.85
N GLN A 278 -19.17 -23.41 9.13
CA GLN A 278 -19.03 -24.41 10.18
C GLN A 278 -17.72 -24.17 10.94
N GLU A 279 -17.78 -24.32 12.26
CA GLU A 279 -16.59 -24.26 13.11
C GLU A 279 -15.65 -25.42 12.74
N ALA A 280 -14.41 -25.09 12.44
CA ALA A 280 -13.40 -26.10 12.13
C ALA A 280 -12.85 -26.75 13.42
N GLY A 281 -12.82 -26.01 14.54
CA GLY A 281 -12.20 -26.45 15.78
C GLY A 281 -10.68 -26.62 15.67
N GLY A 282 -10.03 -26.98 16.78
CA GLY A 282 -8.58 -27.20 16.84
C GLY A 282 -7.78 -26.00 17.32
N GLU A 283 -6.47 -26.00 17.11
CA GLU A 283 -5.58 -24.94 17.57
C GLU A 283 -5.45 -23.81 16.55
N LEU A 284 -5.57 -22.56 17.00
CA LEU A 284 -5.27 -21.38 16.19
C LEU A 284 -3.79 -21.03 16.30
N VAL A 285 -3.02 -21.25 15.23
CA VAL A 285 -1.59 -20.94 15.16
C VAL A 285 -1.38 -19.66 14.36
N VAL A 286 -1.07 -18.58 15.06
CA VAL A 286 -0.85 -17.26 14.46
C VAL A 286 0.62 -17.16 14.04
N ALA A 287 0.89 -17.10 12.73
CA ALA A 287 2.25 -17.15 12.16
C ALA A 287 2.88 -15.76 11.91
N GLU A 288 2.14 -14.69 12.23
CA GLU A 288 2.56 -13.31 12.03
C GLU A 288 1.98 -12.41 13.13
N LEU A 289 2.67 -11.33 13.50
CA LEU A 289 2.16 -10.41 14.52
C LEU A 289 0.85 -9.73 14.04
N PRO A 290 -0.27 -9.85 14.79
CA PRO A 290 -1.55 -9.26 14.38
C PRO A 290 -1.55 -7.74 14.57
N LEU A 291 -2.40 -7.03 13.84
CA LEU A 291 -2.59 -5.58 14.05
C LEU A 291 -3.06 -5.25 15.47
N ALA A 292 -3.89 -6.13 16.05
CA ALA A 292 -4.38 -6.03 17.42
C ALA A 292 -4.67 -7.42 17.99
N TRP A 293 -4.51 -7.59 19.31
CA TRP A 293 -4.84 -8.85 20.00
C TRP A 293 -6.28 -9.30 19.79
N ARG A 294 -7.21 -8.35 19.63
CA ARG A 294 -8.63 -8.64 19.34
C ARG A 294 -8.83 -9.45 18.05
N HIS A 295 -7.95 -9.33 17.06
CA HIS A 295 -8.07 -10.08 15.80
C HIS A 295 -7.81 -11.58 16.02
N ILE A 296 -6.94 -11.94 16.99
CA ILE A 296 -6.76 -13.34 17.40
C ILE A 296 -8.01 -13.84 18.12
N ALA A 297 -8.57 -13.04 19.03
CA ALA A 297 -9.80 -13.42 19.75
C ALA A 297 -10.99 -13.61 18.79
N GLN A 298 -11.15 -12.70 17.83
CA GLN A 298 -12.16 -12.78 16.78
C GLN A 298 -12.00 -14.05 15.94
N ALA A 299 -10.78 -14.36 15.49
CA ALA A 299 -10.50 -15.56 14.73
C ALA A 299 -10.72 -16.84 15.55
N ALA A 300 -10.28 -16.86 16.81
CA ALA A 300 -10.48 -17.99 17.71
C ALA A 300 -11.98 -18.27 17.89
N HIS A 301 -12.78 -17.22 18.10
CA HIS A 301 -14.22 -17.36 18.24
C HIS A 301 -14.90 -17.80 16.93
N ALA A 302 -14.57 -17.17 15.80
CA ALA A 302 -15.17 -17.47 14.50
C ALA A 302 -14.93 -18.91 14.04
N TYR A 303 -13.80 -19.51 14.42
CA TYR A 303 -13.43 -20.87 14.03
C TYR A 303 -13.63 -21.91 15.14
N GLY A 304 -14.10 -21.50 16.33
CA GLY A 304 -14.18 -22.38 17.51
C GLY A 304 -12.80 -22.93 17.94
N ALA A 305 -11.73 -22.17 17.68
CA ALA A 305 -10.35 -22.65 17.76
C ALA A 305 -9.68 -22.33 19.10
N HIS A 306 -9.33 -23.37 19.85
CA HIS A 306 -8.59 -23.34 21.12
C HIS A 306 -7.65 -24.55 21.26
N PRO A 307 -6.44 -24.39 21.83
CA PRO A 307 -5.83 -23.14 22.31
C PRO A 307 -5.34 -22.24 21.15
N CYS A 308 -4.82 -21.05 21.49
CA CYS A 308 -4.16 -20.18 20.51
C CYS A 308 -2.66 -20.14 20.78
N SER A 309 -1.84 -20.14 19.73
CA SER A 309 -0.39 -19.95 19.82
C SER A 309 0.08 -18.87 18.84
N LEU A 310 1.16 -18.18 19.19
CA LEU A 310 1.78 -17.15 18.38
C LEU A 310 3.21 -17.58 18.07
N VAL A 311 3.52 -17.73 16.78
CA VAL A 311 4.81 -18.22 16.28
C VAL A 311 5.44 -17.14 15.41
N LEU A 312 6.54 -16.54 15.88
CA LEU A 312 7.22 -15.43 15.23
C LEU A 312 8.70 -15.73 14.98
N SER A 313 9.36 -14.88 14.20
CA SER A 313 10.80 -14.85 13.97
C SER A 313 11.39 -13.51 14.41
N LEU A 314 12.64 -13.51 14.87
CA LEU A 314 13.43 -12.29 15.07
C LEU A 314 13.75 -11.56 13.75
N GLU A 315 13.57 -12.23 12.61
CA GLU A 315 13.69 -11.65 11.27
C GLU A 315 12.37 -11.06 10.76
N ASP A 316 11.25 -11.31 11.45
CA ASP A 316 9.97 -10.69 11.08
C ASP A 316 10.10 -9.17 11.27
N GLU A 317 9.73 -8.43 10.23
CA GLU A 317 9.92 -6.97 10.18
C GLU A 317 9.27 -6.24 11.37
N ALA A 318 8.07 -6.66 11.77
CA ALA A 318 7.35 -6.10 12.91
C ALA A 318 8.11 -6.30 14.24
N VAL A 319 8.80 -7.44 14.39
CA VAL A 319 9.63 -7.73 15.57
C VAL A 319 10.87 -6.85 15.56
N VAL A 320 11.59 -6.79 14.44
CA VAL A 320 12.81 -5.98 14.26
C VAL A 320 12.52 -4.51 14.56
N ARG A 321 11.46 -3.94 13.96
CA ARG A 321 11.04 -2.55 14.20
C ARG A 321 10.66 -2.30 15.67
N GLY A 322 10.06 -3.29 16.33
CA GLY A 322 9.53 -3.14 17.68
C GLY A 322 10.57 -3.18 18.80
N ILE A 323 11.58 -4.04 18.69
CA ILE A 323 12.63 -4.16 19.72
C ILE A 323 13.92 -3.45 19.35
N GLY A 324 14.17 -3.20 18.06
CA GLY A 324 15.39 -2.60 17.54
C GLY A 324 16.51 -3.61 17.33
N THR A 325 17.44 -3.27 16.44
CA THR A 325 18.52 -4.17 15.98
C THR A 325 19.46 -4.62 17.11
N ALA A 326 19.81 -3.74 18.03
CA ALA A 326 20.66 -4.07 19.18
C ALA A 326 20.04 -5.12 20.12
N TRP A 327 18.71 -5.12 20.27
CA TRP A 327 18.03 -6.15 21.07
C TRP A 327 17.84 -7.45 20.28
N THR A 328 17.67 -7.39 18.96
CA THR A 328 17.61 -8.61 18.14
C THR A 328 18.92 -9.38 18.21
N THR A 329 20.08 -8.71 18.16
CA THR A 329 21.39 -9.38 18.24
C THR A 329 21.63 -10.03 19.61
N LEU A 330 21.27 -9.36 20.70
CA LEU A 330 21.31 -9.93 22.04
C LEU A 330 20.35 -11.12 22.20
N ALA A 331 19.14 -11.03 21.66
CA ALA A 331 18.17 -12.12 21.69
C ALA A 331 18.67 -13.36 20.92
N ARG A 332 19.38 -13.17 19.79
CA ARG A 332 20.00 -14.29 19.05
C ARG A 332 20.99 -15.07 19.90
N ALA A 333 21.78 -14.41 20.74
CA ALA A 333 22.75 -15.06 21.61
C ALA A 333 22.09 -15.87 22.75
N ALA A 334 20.84 -15.57 23.10
CA ALA A 334 20.08 -16.25 24.15
C ALA A 334 19.25 -17.44 23.64
N ALA A 335 19.34 -17.77 22.35
CA ALA A 335 18.56 -18.84 21.74
C ALA A 335 18.98 -20.22 22.25
N GLN A 336 17.98 -21.08 22.47
CA GLN A 336 18.14 -22.44 22.96
C GLN A 336 18.14 -23.45 21.78
N HIS A 337 18.01 -24.75 22.07
CA HIS A 337 17.96 -25.80 21.05
C HIS A 337 16.92 -25.49 19.94
N ARG A 338 17.29 -25.77 18.68
CA ARG A 338 16.54 -25.44 17.45
C ARG A 338 16.33 -23.94 17.16
N GLY A 339 17.04 -23.06 17.87
CA GLY A 339 16.97 -21.61 17.63
C GLY A 339 15.72 -20.95 18.19
N GLU A 340 15.05 -21.57 19.16
CA GLU A 340 13.89 -21.00 19.86
C GLU A 340 14.33 -20.16 21.06
N LEU A 341 13.67 -19.03 21.29
CA LEU A 341 13.94 -18.16 22.43
C LEU A 341 13.24 -18.68 23.71
N PRO A 342 13.80 -18.38 24.91
CA PRO A 342 13.16 -18.73 26.17
C PRO A 342 11.74 -18.14 26.27
N PRO A 343 10.73 -18.87 26.81
CA PRO A 343 9.33 -18.44 26.79
C PRO A 343 9.07 -17.05 27.39
N ARG A 344 9.75 -16.72 28.51
CA ARG A 344 9.64 -15.40 29.15
C ARG A 344 10.15 -14.27 28.25
N MET A 345 11.24 -14.52 27.53
CA MET A 345 11.82 -13.57 26.59
C MET A 345 10.94 -13.44 25.35
N ALA A 346 10.47 -14.56 24.77
CA ALA A 346 9.55 -14.60 23.65
C ALA A 346 8.29 -13.74 23.94
N GLN A 347 7.68 -13.92 25.11
CA GLN A 347 6.49 -13.16 25.47
C GLN A 347 6.76 -11.68 25.73
N TRP A 348 7.93 -11.33 26.27
CA TRP A 348 8.35 -9.93 26.40
C TRP A 348 8.56 -9.27 25.04
N ILE A 349 9.26 -9.93 24.11
CA ILE A 349 9.50 -9.44 22.75
C ILE A 349 8.18 -9.25 22.01
N ALA A 350 7.28 -10.23 22.03
CA ALA A 350 5.97 -10.13 21.37
C ALA A 350 5.15 -8.96 21.92
N ARG A 351 5.10 -8.76 23.24
CA ARG A 351 4.42 -7.60 23.84
C ARG A 351 5.04 -6.27 23.43
N ARG A 352 6.36 -6.20 23.34
CA ARG A 352 7.06 -4.97 22.94
C ARG A 352 6.85 -4.68 21.46
N ALA A 353 6.94 -5.69 20.60
CA ALA A 353 6.64 -5.59 19.18
C ALA A 353 5.20 -5.15 18.94
N GLN A 354 4.23 -5.74 19.65
CA GLN A 354 2.83 -5.34 19.57
C GLN A 354 2.63 -3.88 19.94
N ARG A 355 3.20 -3.42 21.08
CA ARG A 355 3.09 -2.01 21.50
C ARG A 355 3.68 -1.05 20.45
N ALA A 356 4.77 -1.43 19.80
CA ALA A 356 5.36 -0.62 18.74
C ALA A 356 4.44 -0.55 17.51
N LEU A 357 3.86 -1.69 17.10
CA LEU A 357 2.89 -1.75 16.01
C LEU A 357 1.64 -0.92 16.31
N GLU A 358 1.06 -1.06 17.51
CA GLU A 358 -0.10 -0.27 17.96
C GLU A 358 0.20 1.23 17.97
N ARG A 359 1.42 1.65 18.35
CA ARG A 359 1.83 3.05 18.24
C ARG A 359 1.87 3.52 16.79
N SER A 360 2.43 2.72 15.88
CA SER A 360 2.44 3.04 14.46
C SER A 360 1.03 3.21 13.90
N GLN A 361 0.10 2.33 14.28
CA GLN A 361 -1.30 2.42 13.88
C GLN A 361 -1.98 3.67 14.45
N ARG A 362 -1.71 4.03 15.72
CA ARG A 362 -2.21 5.28 16.30
C ARG A 362 -1.70 6.52 15.56
N MET A 363 -0.43 6.54 15.16
CA MET A 363 0.12 7.66 14.38
C MET A 363 -0.58 7.77 13.02
N ALA A 364 -0.79 6.64 12.32
CA ALA A 364 -1.53 6.63 11.06
C ALA A 364 -2.98 7.13 11.22
N ARG A 365 -3.66 6.75 12.31
CA ARG A 365 -5.00 7.30 12.63
C ARG A 365 -4.98 8.79 12.94
N GLN A 366 -3.94 9.30 13.60
CA GLN A 366 -3.77 10.75 13.81
C GLN A 366 -3.57 11.50 12.50
N GLU A 367 -2.79 10.93 11.58
CA GLU A 367 -2.56 11.49 10.25
C GLU A 367 -3.85 11.52 9.42
N LEU A 368 -4.65 10.44 9.49
CA LEU A 368 -6.01 10.42 8.93
C LEU A 368 -6.86 11.57 9.46
N LYS A 369 -6.93 11.76 10.79
CA LYS A 369 -7.69 12.87 11.41
C LYS A 369 -7.20 14.24 10.94
N ALA A 370 -5.89 14.43 10.85
CA ALA A 370 -5.32 15.70 10.38
C ALA A 370 -5.71 15.97 8.93
N ARG A 371 -5.68 14.94 8.08
CA ARG A 371 -6.11 15.03 6.69
C ARG A 371 -7.59 15.35 6.54
N GLU A 372 -8.46 14.71 7.33
CA GLU A 372 -9.90 15.00 7.29
C GLU A 372 -10.19 16.45 7.68
N ARG A 373 -9.57 16.97 8.75
CA ARG A 373 -9.72 18.39 9.14
C ARG A 373 -9.28 19.34 8.03
N LEU A 374 -8.15 19.05 7.39
CA LEU A 374 -7.65 19.86 6.29
C LEU A 374 -8.64 19.85 5.10
N LEU A 375 -9.25 18.70 4.80
CA LEU A 375 -10.29 18.62 3.77
C LEU A 375 -11.54 19.41 4.14
N GLU A 376 -12.00 19.33 5.39
CA GLU A 376 -13.11 20.13 5.90
C GLU A 376 -12.83 21.63 5.80
N ASP A 377 -11.63 22.07 6.21
CA ASP A 377 -11.21 23.47 6.12
C ASP A 377 -11.18 23.96 4.66
N LEU A 378 -10.63 23.16 3.74
CA LEU A 378 -10.62 23.49 2.31
C LEU A 378 -12.04 23.60 1.74
N LEU A 379 -12.95 22.70 2.12
CA LEU A 379 -14.34 22.74 1.68
C LEU A 379 -15.09 23.93 2.28
N ALA A 380 -14.82 24.29 3.54
CA ALA A 380 -15.42 25.43 4.21
C ALA A 380 -14.99 26.76 3.56
N VAL A 381 -13.73 26.87 3.14
CA VAL A 381 -13.20 28.04 2.41
C VAL A 381 -13.73 28.11 0.98
N SER A 382 -14.05 26.97 0.36
CA SER A 382 -14.54 26.91 -1.02
C SER A 382 -15.98 27.41 -1.19
N GLY A 383 -16.74 27.58 -0.09
CA GLY A 383 -18.14 28.04 -0.11
C GLY A 383 -19.08 27.12 -0.90
N PRO A 384 -20.41 27.27 -0.77
CA PRO A 384 -21.32 26.72 -1.77
C PRO A 384 -21.11 27.53 -3.06
N GLY A 385 -20.27 27.01 -3.96
CA GLY A 385 -20.19 27.54 -5.32
C GLY A 385 -21.55 27.36 -5.99
N GLU A 386 -22.21 28.49 -6.29
CA GLU A 386 -23.32 28.58 -7.25
C GLU A 386 -22.92 28.08 -8.64
#